data_AF-A0AAX2CMX4-F1
#
_entry.id   AF-A0AAX2CMX4-F1
#
_cell.length_a   1.000
_cell.length_b   1.000
_cell.length_c   1.000
_cell.angle_alpha   90.00
_cell.angle_beta   90.00
_cell.angle_gamma   90.00
#
_symmetry.space_group_name_H-M   'P 1'
#
loop_
_entity.id
_entity.type
_entity.pdbx_description
1 polymer ?
#
loop_
_entity_poly.entity_id
_entity_poly.type
_entity_poly.pdbx_seq_one_letter_code
_entity_poly.pdbx_strand_id
1 'polypeptide(L)'
;MFREFIITVYLIVFKILFSIAKLFPLKNKVTFIMSYGENLIFIYEEMKRQNIDCEIVFLYKETCKYEVKSYPDIKSFKFETKNIMDMILGVYHLATSQYIIIDNYFGSLSAVKFRKGAECIQIWHAAGAIKKFGLLAPSFKKRSKYAQNRFLKVYNN
;
A
#
# COMPACT_ATOMS: atom_id res chain seq x y z
N MET A 1 -4.53 -7.81 23.62
CA MET A 1 -4.41 -9.17 23.04
C MET A 1 -5.34 -9.35 21.83
N PHE A 2 -6.65 -9.12 21.96
CA PHE A 2 -7.62 -9.30 20.86
C PHE A 2 -7.33 -8.49 19.58
N ARG A 3 -6.97 -7.20 19.70
CA ARG A 3 -6.58 -6.37 18.54
C ARG A 3 -5.41 -6.96 17.74
N GLU A 4 -4.36 -7.40 18.42
CA GLU A 4 -3.20 -7.99 17.73
C GLU A 4 -3.55 -9.33 17.09
N PHE A 5 -4.46 -10.11 17.69
CA PHE A 5 -5.00 -11.32 17.07
C PHE A 5 -5.73 -11.02 15.75
N ILE A 6 -6.64 -10.04 15.73
CA ILE A 6 -7.34 -9.62 14.50
C ILE A 6 -6.34 -9.20 13.42
N ILE A 7 -5.36 -8.36 13.78
CA ILE A 7 -4.32 -7.91 12.86
C ILE A 7 -3.53 -9.10 12.32
N THR A 8 -3.18 -10.06 13.19
CA THR A 8 -2.44 -11.26 12.78
C THR A 8 -3.23 -12.09 11.77
N VAL A 9 -4.51 -12.35 12.03
CA VAL A 9 -5.40 -13.07 11.11
C VAL A 9 -5.49 -12.35 9.77
N TYR A 10 -5.72 -11.03 9.79
CA TYR A 10 -5.76 -10.21 8.60
C TYR A 10 -4.48 -10.32 7.77
N LEU A 11 -3.30 -10.23 8.41
CA LEU A 11 -2.02 -10.33 7.71
C LEU A 11 -1.73 -11.72 7.17
N ILE A 12 -2.19 -12.78 7.83
CA ILE A 12 -2.10 -14.15 7.32
C ILE A 12 -2.93 -14.28 6.04
N VAL A 13 -4.19 -13.82 6.06
CA VAL A 13 -5.07 -13.84 4.88
C VAL A 13 -4.44 -13.02 3.75
N PHE A 14 -3.96 -11.80 4.04
CA PHE A 14 -3.30 -10.93 3.07
C PHE A 14 -2.07 -11.61 2.44
N LYS A 15 -1.24 -12.28 3.25
CA LYS A 15 -0.07 -13.04 2.78
C LYS A 15 -0.46 -14.21 1.87
N ILE A 16 -1.49 -14.97 2.23
CA ILE A 16 -1.97 -16.11 1.42
C ILE A 16 -2.44 -15.60 0.06
N LEU A 17 -3.33 -14.59 0.05
CA LEU A 17 -3.83 -13.99 -1.18
C LEU A 17 -2.69 -13.43 -2.04
N PHE A 18 -1.72 -12.75 -1.43
CA PHE A 18 -0.58 -12.20 -2.16
C PHE A 18 0.28 -13.31 -2.75
N SER A 19 0.52 -14.39 -2.00
CA SER A 19 1.32 -15.52 -2.47
C SER A 19 0.66 -16.24 -3.65
N ILE A 20 -0.67 -16.38 -3.63
CA ILE A 20 -1.44 -16.91 -4.77
C ILE A 20 -1.34 -15.93 -5.95
N ALA A 21 -1.54 -14.63 -5.73
CA ALA A 21 -1.47 -13.63 -6.78
C ALA A 21 -0.06 -13.49 -7.41
N LYS A 22 1.01 -13.85 -6.68
CA LYS A 22 2.37 -13.93 -7.23
C LYS A 22 2.54 -14.99 -8.30
N LEU A 23 1.64 -15.97 -8.42
CA LEU A 23 1.70 -16.98 -9.48
C LEU A 23 1.41 -16.38 -10.87
N PHE A 24 0.69 -15.25 -10.92
CA PHE A 24 0.46 -14.51 -12.16
C PHE A 24 1.69 -13.69 -12.54
N PRO A 25 1.96 -13.45 -13.84
CA PRO A 25 3.11 -12.68 -14.28
C PRO A 25 3.07 -11.23 -13.78
N LEU A 26 4.25 -10.61 -13.64
CA LEU A 26 4.35 -9.16 -13.50
C LEU A 26 3.86 -8.50 -14.78
N LYS A 27 3.16 -7.38 -14.63
CA LYS A 27 2.62 -6.57 -15.71
C LYS A 27 3.29 -5.20 -15.67
N ASN A 28 3.46 -4.57 -16.84
CA ASN A 28 3.81 -3.16 -16.94
C ASN A 28 2.66 -2.30 -16.36
N LYS A 29 2.70 -2.15 -15.03
CA LYS A 29 1.59 -1.67 -14.22
C LYS A 29 2.12 -0.93 -13.01
N VAL A 30 1.49 0.20 -12.73
CA VAL A 30 1.74 1.03 -11.55
C VAL A 30 0.51 1.01 -10.65
N THR A 31 0.68 0.52 -9.43
CA THR A 31 -0.34 0.57 -8.38
C THR A 31 -0.01 1.67 -7.39
N PHE A 32 -0.91 2.63 -7.24
CA PHE A 32 -0.82 3.66 -6.19
C PHE A 32 -1.58 3.19 -4.95
N ILE A 33 -0.98 3.33 -3.76
CA ILE A 33 -1.68 3.15 -2.49
C ILE A 33 -1.80 4.50 -1.80
N MET A 34 -3.02 5.02 -1.74
CA MET A 34 -3.35 6.40 -1.42
C MET A 34 -4.03 6.51 -0.06
N SER A 35 -3.34 7.08 0.91
CA SER A 35 -3.91 7.50 2.20
C SER A 35 -4.54 8.88 2.10
N TYR A 36 -3.93 9.80 1.34
CA TYR A 36 -4.36 11.20 1.21
C TYR A 36 -4.66 11.59 -0.23
N GLY A 37 -3.86 11.07 -1.18
CA GLY A 37 -4.03 11.27 -2.61
C GLY A 37 -3.25 12.45 -3.20
N GLU A 38 -2.91 13.46 -2.42
CA GLU A 38 -2.23 14.70 -2.85
C GLU A 38 -1.04 14.45 -3.80
N ASN A 39 0.09 13.99 -3.26
CA ASN A 39 1.32 13.80 -4.03
C ASN A 39 1.17 12.72 -5.13
N LEU A 40 0.39 11.67 -4.85
CA LEU A 40 0.24 10.53 -5.76
C LEU A 40 -0.56 10.89 -7.02
N ILE A 41 -1.60 11.73 -6.89
CA ILE A 41 -2.34 12.23 -8.05
C ILE A 41 -1.44 13.09 -8.92
N PHE A 42 -0.63 13.98 -8.36
CA PHE A 42 0.30 14.78 -9.18
C PHE A 42 1.30 13.91 -9.93
N ILE A 43 1.81 12.83 -9.32
CA ILE A 43 2.66 11.86 -10.02
C ILE A 43 1.91 11.20 -11.16
N TYR A 44 0.67 10.74 -10.92
CA TYR A 44 -0.15 10.14 -11.98
C TYR A 44 -0.41 11.12 -13.13
N GLU A 45 -0.79 12.37 -12.86
CA GLU A 45 -1.02 13.39 -13.88
C GLU A 45 0.23 13.66 -14.70
N GLU A 46 1.39 13.70 -14.05
CA GLU A 46 2.67 13.88 -14.72
C GLU A 46 3.03 12.67 -15.61
N MET A 47 2.79 11.45 -15.13
CA MET A 47 2.96 10.24 -15.94
C MET A 47 2.05 10.26 -17.18
N LYS A 48 0.80 10.70 -17.01
CA LYS A 48 -0.15 10.87 -18.10
C LYS A 48 0.30 11.94 -19.08
N ARG A 49 0.76 13.09 -18.59
CA ARG A 49 1.30 14.20 -19.41
C ARG A 49 2.49 13.76 -20.26
N GLN A 50 3.35 12.90 -19.71
CA GLN A 50 4.50 12.32 -20.41
C GLN A 50 4.13 11.13 -21.33
N ASN A 51 2.85 10.73 -21.39
CA ASN A 51 2.38 9.57 -22.15
C ASN A 51 3.11 8.27 -21.78
N ILE A 52 3.33 8.03 -20.48
CA ILE A 52 3.92 6.78 -20.02
C ILE A 52 2.92 5.64 -20.22
N ASP A 53 3.23 4.74 -21.15
CA ASP A 53 2.40 3.57 -21.46
C ASP A 53 2.54 2.51 -20.36
N CYS A 54 1.57 2.47 -19.44
CA CYS A 54 1.45 1.44 -18.41
C CYS A 54 0.01 1.36 -17.86
N GLU A 55 -0.37 0.20 -17.32
CA GLU A 55 -1.66 0.06 -16.63
C GLU A 55 -1.61 0.79 -15.26
N ILE A 56 -2.58 1.66 -14.99
CA ILE A 56 -2.68 2.39 -13.71
C ILE A 56 -3.80 1.81 -12.84
N VAL A 57 -3.53 1.66 -11.54
CA VAL A 57 -4.51 1.20 -10.55
C VAL A 57 -4.41 2.03 -9.28
N PHE A 58 -5.56 2.43 -8.73
CA PHE A 58 -5.65 3.16 -7.47
C PHE A 58 -6.22 2.29 -6.35
N LEU A 59 -5.43 2.10 -5.30
CA LEU A 59 -5.85 1.51 -4.04
C LEU A 59 -5.95 2.63 -3.01
N TYR A 60 -7.15 2.96 -2.53
CA TYR A 60 -7.34 4.14 -1.68
C TYR A 60 -7.93 3.80 -0.32
N LYS A 61 -7.46 4.48 0.74
CA LYS A 61 -8.06 4.41 2.07
C LYS A 61 -9.24 5.36 2.17
N GLU A 62 -10.09 5.15 3.18
CA GLU A 62 -11.17 6.08 3.53
C GLU A 62 -10.67 7.48 3.89
N THR A 63 -9.41 7.61 4.30
CA THR A 63 -8.76 8.90 4.58
C THR A 63 -8.42 9.69 3.33
N CYS A 64 -8.45 9.06 2.15
CA CYS A 64 -8.15 9.72 0.88
C CYS A 64 -9.28 10.70 0.57
N LYS A 65 -8.97 12.00 0.61
CA LYS A 65 -9.95 13.06 0.37
C LYS A 65 -10.15 13.37 -1.11
N TYR A 66 -9.26 12.88 -1.97
CA TYR A 66 -9.37 13.05 -3.40
C TYR A 66 -10.51 12.19 -3.95
N GLU A 67 -11.29 12.78 -4.85
CA GLU A 67 -12.35 12.09 -5.56
C GLU A 67 -11.74 11.15 -6.60
N VAL A 68 -11.47 9.91 -6.18
CA VAL A 68 -11.01 8.86 -7.09
C VAL A 68 -11.99 8.65 -8.27
N LYS A 69 -13.27 9.00 -8.08
CA LYS A 69 -14.30 8.99 -9.12
C LYS A 69 -14.06 9.99 -10.26
N SER A 70 -13.26 11.02 -10.05
CA SER A 70 -12.84 11.96 -11.11
C SER A 70 -11.93 11.29 -12.15
N TYR A 71 -11.49 10.05 -11.89
CA TYR A 71 -10.66 9.23 -12.77
C TYR A 71 -11.40 7.95 -13.20
N PRO A 72 -12.50 8.05 -13.97
CA PRO A 72 -13.37 6.91 -14.28
C PRO A 72 -12.69 5.82 -15.10
N ASP A 73 -11.66 6.17 -15.88
CA ASP A 73 -10.91 5.22 -16.71
C ASP A 73 -9.89 4.39 -15.89
N ILE A 74 -9.68 4.76 -14.63
CA ILE A 74 -8.70 4.11 -13.76
C ILE A 74 -9.40 3.12 -12.82
N LYS A 75 -8.91 1.88 -12.82
CA LYS A 75 -9.39 0.85 -11.89
C LYS A 75 -9.09 1.30 -10.47
N SER A 76 -10.12 1.36 -9.63
CA SER A 76 -9.99 1.83 -8.26
C SER A 76 -10.69 0.92 -7.25
N PHE A 77 -10.01 0.63 -6.14
CA PHE A 77 -10.49 -0.28 -5.09
C PHE A 77 -10.17 0.28 -3.71
N LYS A 78 -11.05 0.05 -2.74
CA LYS A 78 -10.77 0.42 -1.35
C LYS A 78 -9.66 -0.47 -0.79
N PHE A 79 -8.70 0.13 -0.09
CA PHE A 79 -7.56 -0.58 0.49
C PHE A 79 -7.68 -0.75 2.00
N GLU A 80 -7.17 -1.88 2.53
CA GLU A 80 -7.31 -2.27 3.95
C GLU A 80 -8.76 -2.14 4.47
N THR A 81 -9.71 -2.56 3.64
CA THR A 81 -11.16 -2.46 3.85
C THR A 81 -11.76 -3.77 4.36
N LYS A 82 -13.00 -3.72 4.87
CA LYS A 82 -13.82 -4.91 5.19
C LYS A 82 -14.44 -5.56 3.95
N ASN A 83 -14.44 -4.87 2.81
CA ASN A 83 -14.93 -5.42 1.55
C ASN A 83 -13.95 -6.50 1.04
N ILE A 84 -14.42 -7.75 1.01
CA ILE A 84 -13.60 -8.92 0.64
C ILE A 84 -13.18 -8.84 -0.84
N MET A 85 -14.05 -8.37 -1.72
CA MET A 85 -13.73 -8.24 -3.15
C MET A 85 -12.65 -7.20 -3.40
N ASP A 86 -12.78 -6.02 -2.79
CA ASP A 86 -11.77 -4.97 -2.87
C ASP A 86 -10.42 -5.44 -2.29
N MET A 87 -10.44 -6.23 -1.20
CA MET A 87 -9.22 -6.81 -0.64
C MET A 87 -8.56 -7.80 -1.61
N ILE A 88 -9.31 -8.71 -2.22
CA ILE A 88 -8.77 -9.68 -3.18
C ILE A 88 -8.20 -8.96 -4.41
N LEU A 89 -8.95 -8.02 -4.98
CA LEU A 89 -8.53 -7.25 -6.16
C LEU A 89 -7.32 -6.36 -5.84
N GLY A 90 -7.35 -5.68 -4.69
CA GLY A 90 -6.24 -4.85 -4.22
C GLY A 90 -4.95 -5.67 -4.03
N VAL A 91 -5.03 -6.84 -3.41
CA VAL A 91 -3.88 -7.75 -3.26
C VAL A 91 -3.39 -8.26 -4.61
N TYR A 92 -4.29 -8.60 -5.54
CA TYR A 92 -3.92 -9.05 -6.89
C TYR A 92 -3.14 -7.97 -7.65
N HIS A 93 -3.65 -6.73 -7.63
CA HIS A 93 -2.99 -5.60 -8.29
C HIS A 93 -1.65 -5.27 -7.63
N LEU A 94 -1.57 -5.34 -6.30
CA LEU A 94 -0.32 -5.17 -5.57
C LEU A 94 0.73 -6.24 -5.95
N ALA A 95 0.32 -7.50 -6.10
CA ALA A 95 1.24 -8.61 -6.38
C ALA A 95 1.73 -8.67 -7.84
N THR A 96 0.96 -8.11 -8.78
CA THR A 96 1.23 -8.18 -10.23
C THR A 96 1.81 -6.90 -10.81
N SER A 97 1.95 -5.84 -10.02
CA SER A 97 2.52 -4.56 -10.47
C SER A 97 4.04 -4.57 -10.51
N GLN A 98 4.59 -3.87 -11.50
CA GLN A 98 6.03 -3.61 -11.60
C GLN A 98 6.45 -2.46 -10.70
N TYR A 99 5.59 -1.45 -10.55
CA TYR A 99 5.82 -0.34 -9.62
C TYR A 99 4.65 -0.19 -8.65
N ILE A 100 4.97 0.03 -7.39
CA ILE A 100 4.00 0.30 -6.34
C ILE A 100 4.40 1.61 -5.69
N ILE A 101 3.57 2.66 -5.81
CA ILE A 101 3.88 3.99 -5.27
C ILE A 101 2.97 4.26 -4.07
N ILE A 102 3.56 4.56 -2.92
CA ILE A 102 2.85 4.65 -1.64
C ILE A 102 3.14 5.98 -0.92
N ASP A 103 2.13 6.57 -0.27
CA ASP A 103 2.24 7.86 0.44
C ASP A 103 2.37 7.75 1.96
N ASN A 104 2.32 6.53 2.50
CA ASN A 104 2.26 6.32 3.94
C ASN A 104 2.78 4.93 4.33
N TYR A 105 2.83 4.68 5.63
CA TYR A 105 3.05 3.37 6.20
C TYR A 105 1.80 2.49 6.08
N PHE A 106 1.93 1.36 5.39
CA PHE A 106 0.89 0.35 5.26
C PHE A 106 1.31 -0.94 5.96
N GLY A 107 0.59 -1.28 7.04
CA GLY A 107 0.93 -2.45 7.87
C GLY A 107 0.80 -3.78 7.11
N SER A 108 -0.12 -3.86 6.15
CA SER A 108 -0.26 -4.98 5.21
C SER A 108 1.03 -5.32 4.47
N LEU A 109 1.88 -4.34 4.18
CA LEU A 109 3.16 -4.56 3.49
C LEU A 109 4.18 -5.36 4.33
N SER A 110 3.99 -5.47 5.65
CA SER A 110 4.82 -6.32 6.51
C SER A 110 4.63 -7.83 6.26
N ALA A 111 3.54 -8.19 5.59
CA ALA A 111 3.16 -9.58 5.34
C ALA A 111 3.58 -10.09 3.96
N VAL A 112 4.04 -9.20 3.08
CA VAL A 112 4.33 -9.52 1.68
C VAL A 112 5.78 -9.23 1.35
N LYS A 113 6.34 -10.02 0.43
CA LYS A 113 7.66 -9.77 -0.16
C LYS A 113 7.52 -9.65 -1.67
N PHE A 114 7.79 -8.47 -2.19
CA PHE A 114 7.78 -8.21 -3.62
C PHE A 114 8.81 -9.11 -4.33
N ARG A 115 8.51 -9.49 -5.57
CA ARG A 115 9.41 -10.34 -6.38
C ARG A 115 10.42 -9.47 -7.12
N LYS A 116 11.52 -10.08 -7.57
CA LYS A 116 12.49 -9.41 -8.44
C LYS A 116 11.77 -8.80 -9.65
N GLY A 117 12.08 -7.54 -9.96
CA GLY A 117 11.43 -6.77 -11.02
C GLY A 117 10.19 -6.00 -10.60
N ALA A 118 9.74 -6.12 -9.34
CA ALA A 118 8.76 -5.21 -8.75
C ALA A 118 9.44 -4.27 -7.75
N GLU A 119 9.12 -2.98 -7.81
CA GLU A 119 9.70 -1.94 -6.96
C GLU A 119 8.60 -1.21 -6.17
N CYS A 120 8.83 -1.03 -4.87
CA CYS A 120 7.95 -0.28 -3.97
C CYS A 120 8.59 1.07 -3.64
N ILE A 121 8.00 2.15 -4.16
CA ILE A 121 8.50 3.53 -4.06
C ILE A 121 7.66 4.25 -3.00
N GLN A 122 8.31 4.61 -1.89
CA GLN A 122 7.69 5.36 -0.81
C GLN A 122 7.98 6.85 -0.98
N ILE A 123 6.93 7.67 -1.06
CA ILE A 123 7.05 9.13 -1.24
C ILE A 123 6.67 9.94 -0.01
N TRP A 124 6.02 9.32 0.99
CA TRP A 124 5.48 10.00 2.17
C TRP A 124 4.46 11.12 1.84
N HIS A 125 3.97 11.82 2.86
CA HIS A 125 2.90 12.82 2.74
C HIS A 125 3.17 14.11 3.54
N ALA A 126 4.35 14.28 4.10
CA ALA A 126 4.66 15.44 4.94
C ALA A 126 5.85 16.22 4.39
N ALA A 127 5.75 17.55 4.41
CA ALA A 127 6.83 18.46 4.04
C ALA A 127 8.03 18.45 5.02
N GLY A 128 7.94 17.71 6.12
CA GLY A 128 9.03 17.55 7.08
C GLY A 128 8.64 16.84 8.38
N ALA A 129 9.65 16.38 9.10
CA ALA A 129 9.54 15.67 10.36
C ALA A 129 9.57 16.60 11.58
N ILE A 130 8.58 17.49 11.73
CA ILE A 130 8.56 18.44 12.87
C ILE A 130 8.33 17.71 14.21
N LYS A 131 7.52 16.64 14.21
CA LYS A 131 7.24 15.80 15.38
C LYS A 131 7.97 14.46 15.25
N LYS A 132 8.32 13.85 16.38
CA LYS A 132 8.82 12.45 16.40
C LYS A 132 7.70 11.49 15.95
N PHE A 133 7.90 10.80 14.83
CA PHE A 133 6.98 9.78 14.31
C PHE A 133 7.71 8.46 14.04
N GLY A 134 6.96 7.44 13.60
CA GLY A 134 7.51 6.12 13.31
C GLY A 134 8.18 5.50 14.54
N LEU A 135 9.42 5.03 14.37
CA LEU A 135 10.20 4.39 15.44
C LEU A 135 10.64 5.37 16.54
N LEU A 136 10.70 6.67 16.24
CA LEU A 136 11.06 7.72 17.20
C LEU A 136 9.88 8.17 18.06
N ALA A 137 8.65 7.80 17.70
CA ALA A 137 7.46 8.17 18.45
C ALA A 137 7.51 7.58 19.87
N PRO A 138 7.23 8.35 20.93
CA PRO A 138 7.21 7.82 22.31
C PRO A 138 6.24 6.64 22.50
N SER A 139 5.17 6.60 21.69
CA SER A 139 4.19 5.52 21.70
C SER A 139 4.76 4.19 21.16
N PHE A 140 5.81 4.20 20.32
CA PHE A 140 6.43 2.99 19.78
C PHE A 140 7.00 2.10 20.90
N LYS A 141 7.76 2.70 21.83
CA LYS A 141 8.36 1.99 22.97
C LYS A 141 7.32 1.36 23.91
N LYS A 142 6.09 1.90 23.93
CA LYS A 142 4.97 1.40 24.73
C LYS A 142 4.22 0.22 24.06
N ARG A 143 4.50 -0.08 22.80
CA ARG A 143 3.87 -1.21 22.08
C ARG A 143 4.48 -2.54 22.49
N SER A 144 3.74 -3.63 22.30
CA SER A 144 4.27 -4.99 22.50
C SER A 144 5.45 -5.26 21.56
N LYS A 145 6.38 -6.14 21.98
CA LYS A 145 7.50 -6.57 21.13
C LYS A 145 7.02 -7.12 19.78
N TYR A 146 5.90 -7.84 19.77
CA TYR A 146 5.26 -8.32 18.55
C TYR A 146 4.92 -7.18 17.57
N ALA A 147 4.26 -6.12 18.06
CA ALA A 147 3.91 -4.97 17.23
C ALA A 147 5.14 -4.19 16.76
N GLN A 148 6.16 -4.04 17.61
CA GLN A 148 7.42 -3.39 17.24
C GLN A 148 8.12 -4.14 16.09
N ASN A 149 8.25 -5.47 16.20
CA ASN A 149 8.84 -6.31 15.15
C ASN A 149 8.05 -6.24 13.84
N ARG A 150 6.72 -6.20 13.93
CA ARG A 150 5.85 -6.04 12.74
C ARG A 150 6.10 -4.73 12.01
N PHE A 151 6.31 -3.62 12.73
CA PHE A 151 6.58 -2.32 12.10
C PHE A 151 7.92 -2.31 11.38
N LEU A 152 8.95 -2.91 11.98
CA LEU A 152 10.28 -3.02 11.37
C LEU A 152 10.25 -3.87 10.10
N LYS A 153 9.43 -4.92 10.08
CA LYS A 153 9.36 -5.87 8.96
C LYS A 153 8.95 -5.24 7.63
N VAL A 154 8.20 -4.13 7.63
CA VAL A 154 7.85 -3.40 6.39
C VAL A 154 9.08 -2.95 5.62
N TYR A 155 10.15 -2.60 6.33
CA TYR A 155 11.39 -2.05 5.75
C TYR A 155 12.43 -3.12 5.40
N ASN A 156 12.14 -4.39 5.67
CA ASN A 156 13.05 -5.51 5.42
C ASN A 156 12.68 -6.29 4.13
N ASN A 157 12.00 -5.63 3.19
CA ASN A 157 11.47 -6.25 1.98
C ASN A 157 12.44 -6.22 0.80
#